data_AF-A0A2V8AZ22-F1
#
_entry.id   AF-A0A2V8AZ22-F1
#
_cell.length_a   1.000
_cell.length_b   1.000
_cell.length_c   1.000
_cell.angle_alpha   90.00
_cell.angle_beta   90.00
_cell.angle_gamma   90.00
#
_symmetry.space_group_name_H-M   'P 1'
#
loop_
_entity.id
_entity.type
_entity.pdbx_description
1 polymer ?
#
loop_
_entity_poly.entity_id
_entity_poly.type
_entity_poly.pdbx_seq_one_letter_code
_entity_poly.pdbx_strand_id
1 'polypeptide(L)'
;MPILCDTPEAALAVARLHGGNGARGTQTNRAHAPSMGTRWTDQRVSEFLKLIEGKQRKLIEALLATEDGRTDAQLLQTVGVQNNMALAGVFTGLYRNAKKVGADPKELYIRKAITIGDKRGFEYTLHDGFRKAAAVRRASK
;
A
#
# COMPACT_ATOMS: atom_id res chain seq x y z
N MET A 1 -4.19 36.35 2.08
CA MET A 1 -5.16 36.47 0.97
C MET A 1 -5.33 35.09 0.37
N PRO A 2 -6.57 34.57 0.16
CA PRO A 2 -6.76 33.28 -0.47
C PRO A 2 -6.48 33.39 -1.98
N ILE A 3 -5.68 32.46 -2.50
CA ILE A 3 -5.36 32.35 -3.93
C ILE A 3 -6.46 31.49 -4.55
N LEU A 4 -7.31 32.10 -5.40
CA LEU A 4 -8.20 31.37 -6.29
C LEU A 4 -7.35 30.75 -7.41
N CYS A 5 -7.49 29.44 -7.62
CA CYS A 5 -6.90 28.73 -8.74
C CYS A 5 -8.04 28.31 -9.67
N ASP A 6 -8.14 28.94 -10.85
CA ASP A 6 -9.21 28.69 -11.82
C ASP A 6 -9.00 27.43 -12.69
N THR A 7 -7.89 26.70 -12.53
CA THR A 7 -7.65 25.43 -13.24
C THR A 7 -6.91 24.38 -12.40
N PRO A 8 -7.26 23.08 -12.54
CA PRO A 8 -6.70 21.99 -11.74
C PRO A 8 -5.20 21.73 -12.00
N GLU A 9 -4.68 22.17 -13.15
CA GLU A 9 -3.26 22.02 -13.51
C GLU A 9 -2.35 22.99 -12.74
N ALA A 10 -2.85 24.18 -12.40
CA ALA A 10 -2.10 25.17 -11.63
C ALA A 10 -1.88 24.75 -10.16
N ALA A 11 -2.76 23.92 -9.60
CA ALA A 11 -2.65 23.44 -8.22
C ALA A 11 -1.44 22.51 -8.00
N LEU A 12 -1.00 21.79 -9.03
CA LEU A 12 0.14 20.87 -8.96
C LEU A 12 1.50 21.58 -8.87
N ALA A 13 1.62 22.81 -9.37
CA ALA A 13 2.87 23.57 -9.35
C ALA A 13 3.13 24.24 -7.99
N VAL A 14 2.08 24.73 -7.31
CA VAL A 14 2.22 25.46 -6.03
C VAL A 14 2.58 24.53 -4.87
N ALA A 15 2.17 23.26 -4.92
CA ALA A 15 2.50 22.26 -3.90
C ALA A 15 4.00 21.95 -3.77
N ARG A 16 4.84 22.32 -4.76
CA ARG A 16 6.29 22.08 -4.74
C ARG A 16 7.11 23.18 -4.08
N LEU A 17 6.56 24.38 -3.87
CA LEU A 17 7.35 25.55 -3.44
C LEU A 17 7.19 25.97 -1.96
N HIS A 18 6.18 25.47 -1.24
CA HIS A 18 5.88 25.91 0.14
C HIS A 18 6.04 24.83 1.22
N GLY A 19 6.99 23.91 1.05
CA GLY A 19 7.37 22.94 2.09
C GLY A 19 8.18 23.57 3.23
N GLY A 20 7.56 24.41 4.05
CA GLY A 20 8.20 25.07 5.19
C GLY A 20 7.31 25.16 6.43
N ASN A 21 7.75 24.46 7.49
CA ASN A 21 7.51 24.70 8.92
C ASN A 21 6.08 24.85 9.46
N GLY A 22 5.64 23.82 10.20
CA GLY A 22 4.55 23.90 11.17
C GLY A 22 4.61 22.74 12.17
N ALA A 23 5.21 22.99 13.33
CA ALA A 23 5.28 22.04 14.44
C ALA A 23 3.87 21.80 15.03
N ARG A 24 3.44 20.53 15.07
CA ARG A 24 2.59 19.97 16.14
C ARG A 24 2.44 18.46 15.96
N GLY A 25 2.85 17.74 17.02
CA GLY A 25 2.73 16.30 17.25
C GLY A 25 2.11 15.48 16.14
N THR A 26 2.95 14.87 15.31
CA THR A 26 2.53 13.79 14.41
C THR A 26 3.57 12.70 14.57
N GLN A 27 3.10 11.49 14.91
CA GLN A 27 3.91 10.28 14.78
C GLN A 27 4.63 10.36 13.45
N THR A 28 5.96 10.43 13.52
CA THR A 28 6.81 10.58 12.34
C THR A 28 6.43 9.49 11.35
N ASN A 29 5.72 9.89 10.29
CA ASN A 29 5.83 9.25 8.99
C ASN A 29 7.32 9.24 8.72
N ARG A 30 7.99 8.12 9.03
CA ARG A 30 9.31 7.86 8.48
C ARG A 30 9.09 7.85 6.98
N ALA A 31 9.35 9.00 6.37
CA ALA A 31 9.70 9.11 4.98
C ALA A 31 10.62 7.93 4.69
N HIS A 32 10.18 7.13 3.73
CA HIS A 32 10.78 5.87 3.36
C HIS A 32 12.24 6.15 2.99
N ALA A 33 13.14 5.99 3.96
CA ALA A 33 14.57 5.99 3.70
C ALA A 33 14.82 4.85 2.70
N PRO A 34 15.58 5.07 1.61
CA PRO A 34 15.91 4.00 0.68
C PRO A 34 16.77 2.98 1.44
N SER A 35 16.12 1.98 2.01
CA SER A 35 16.75 0.89 2.74
C SER A 35 17.56 0.06 1.76
N MET A 36 18.82 -0.19 2.11
CA MET A 36 19.67 -1.18 1.47
C MET A 36 18.90 -2.49 1.27
N GLY A 37 18.53 -2.81 0.02
CA GLY A 37 17.92 -4.07 -0.41
C GLY A 37 16.58 -4.42 0.26
N THR A 38 15.50 -4.50 -0.53
CA THR A 38 14.24 -5.11 -0.07
C THR A 38 14.48 -6.55 0.39
N ARG A 39 13.87 -6.97 1.50
CA ARG A 39 13.92 -8.38 1.93
C ARG A 39 13.06 -9.28 1.06
N TRP A 40 12.24 -8.72 0.18
CA TRP A 40 11.49 -9.46 -0.82
C TRP A 40 12.37 -9.83 -2.00
N THR A 41 12.75 -11.10 -2.06
CA THR A 41 13.40 -11.74 -3.22
C THR A 41 12.36 -12.50 -4.04
N ASP A 42 12.68 -12.83 -5.29
CA ASP A 42 11.81 -13.64 -6.17
C ASP A 42 11.40 -14.96 -5.51
N GLN A 43 12.35 -15.68 -4.91
CA GLN A 43 12.08 -16.92 -4.18
C GLN A 43 11.10 -16.73 -3.02
N ARG A 44 11.29 -15.66 -2.21
CA ARG A 44 10.39 -15.38 -1.07
C ARG A 44 9.00 -14.98 -1.52
N VAL A 45 8.89 -14.21 -2.61
CA VAL A 45 7.59 -13.90 -3.22
C VAL A 45 6.92 -15.18 -3.72
N SER A 46 7.67 -16.07 -4.37
CA SER A 46 7.15 -17.36 -4.83
C SER A 46 6.58 -18.20 -3.70
N GLU A 47 7.35 -18.40 -2.63
CA GLU A 47 6.90 -19.14 -1.44
C GLU A 47 5.72 -18.45 -0.75
N PHE A 48 5.75 -17.12 -0.66
CA PHE A 48 4.64 -16.37 -0.07
C PHE A 48 3.34 -16.54 -0.86
N LEU A 49 3.41 -16.48 -2.19
CA LEU A 49 2.25 -16.66 -3.08
C LEU A 49 1.67 -18.09 -3.06
N LYS A 50 2.45 -19.08 -2.61
CA LYS A 50 1.98 -20.46 -2.34
C LYS A 50 1.28 -20.57 -0.99
N LEU A 51 1.68 -19.76 0.01
CA LEU A 51 1.09 -19.79 1.35
C LEU A 51 -0.24 -19.02 1.47
N ILE A 52 -0.51 -18.09 0.55
CA ILE A 52 -1.73 -17.28 0.57
C ILE A 52 -2.80 -17.92 -0.31
N GLU A 53 -4.00 -18.02 0.25
CA GLU A 53 -5.16 -18.61 -0.42
C GLU A 53 -6.43 -17.78 -0.18
N GLY A 54 -7.48 -18.08 -0.97
CA GLY A 54 -8.80 -17.46 -0.84
C GLY A 54 -8.75 -15.94 -0.77
N LYS A 55 -9.22 -15.37 0.34
CA LYS A 55 -9.32 -13.92 0.56
C LYS A 55 -7.96 -13.21 0.57
N GLN A 56 -6.90 -13.86 1.08
CA GLN A 56 -5.55 -13.28 1.12
C GLN A 56 -4.98 -13.13 -0.29
N ARG A 57 -5.14 -14.17 -1.12
CA ARG A 57 -4.71 -14.17 -2.51
C ARG A 57 -5.46 -13.12 -3.33
N LYS A 58 -6.79 -13.04 -3.20
CA LYS A 58 -7.61 -12.00 -3.85
C LYS A 58 -7.14 -10.58 -3.50
N LEU A 59 -6.80 -10.33 -2.24
CA LEU A 59 -6.29 -9.02 -1.81
C LEU A 59 -4.97 -8.67 -2.51
N ILE A 60 -4.00 -9.59 -2.51
CA ILE A 60 -2.70 -9.36 -3.16
C ILE A 60 -2.85 -9.19 -4.67
N GLU A 61 -3.68 -10.01 -5.31
CA GLU A 61 -3.96 -9.89 -6.75
C GLU A 61 -4.63 -8.53 -7.09
N ALA A 62 -5.57 -8.07 -6.26
CA ALA A 62 -6.22 -6.77 -6.43
C ALA A 62 -5.23 -5.60 -6.34
N LEU A 63 -4.26 -5.67 -5.41
CA LEU A 63 -3.23 -4.65 -5.29
C LEU A 63 -2.15 -4.78 -6.37
N LEU A 64 -1.90 -5.97 -6.90
CA LEU A 64 -0.96 -6.19 -8.03
C LEU A 64 -1.57 -5.81 -9.39
N ALA A 65 -2.89 -5.69 -9.49
CA ALA A 65 -3.59 -5.39 -10.74
C ALA A 65 -3.54 -3.90 -11.11
N THR A 66 -3.33 -3.02 -10.13
CA THR A 66 -3.19 -1.58 -10.34
C THR A 66 -1.88 -1.09 -9.74
N GLU A 67 -1.23 -0.11 -10.36
CA GLU A 67 -0.11 0.61 -9.72
C GLU A 67 -0.63 1.48 -8.58
N ASP A 68 -1.77 2.13 -8.83
CA ASP A 68 -2.52 2.90 -7.85
C ASP A 68 -3.00 2.02 -6.68
N GLY A 69 -3.05 2.65 -5.51
CA GLY A 69 -3.55 2.03 -4.30
C GLY A 69 -5.03 1.69 -4.36
N ARG A 70 -5.49 0.88 -3.40
CA ARG A 70 -6.89 0.56 -3.21
C ARG A 70 -7.35 1.03 -1.84
N THR A 71 -8.53 1.61 -1.78
CA THR A 71 -9.14 2.02 -0.51
C THR A 71 -9.64 0.82 0.27
N ASP A 72 -9.79 0.95 1.59
CA ASP A 72 -10.48 -0.02 2.43
C ASP A 72 -11.85 -0.42 1.85
N ALA A 73 -12.68 0.54 1.45
CA ALA A 73 -13.98 0.27 0.83
C ALA A 73 -13.88 -0.60 -0.43
N GLN A 74 -12.93 -0.30 -1.32
CA GLN A 74 -12.69 -1.11 -2.52
C GLN A 74 -12.21 -2.52 -2.16
N LEU A 75 -11.29 -2.63 -1.20
CA LEU A 75 -10.77 -3.93 -0.76
C LEU A 75 -11.83 -4.79 -0.08
N LEU A 76 -12.72 -4.21 0.73
CA LEU A 76 -13.87 -4.92 1.32
C LEU A 76 -14.70 -5.60 0.23
N GLN A 77 -15.02 -4.85 -0.84
CA GLN A 77 -15.80 -5.33 -1.97
C GLN A 77 -15.04 -6.42 -2.75
N THR A 78 -13.77 -6.18 -3.11
CA THR A 78 -12.98 -7.13 -3.90
C THR A 78 -12.70 -8.44 -3.16
N VAL A 79 -12.41 -8.36 -1.87
CA VAL A 79 -12.11 -9.53 -1.03
C VAL A 79 -13.40 -10.25 -0.60
N GLY A 80 -14.55 -9.57 -0.62
CA GLY A 80 -15.83 -10.12 -0.20
C GLY A 80 -15.93 -10.26 1.32
N VAL A 81 -15.57 -9.20 2.05
CA VAL A 81 -15.70 -9.13 3.51
C VAL A 81 -16.56 -7.93 3.91
N GLN A 82 -17.31 -8.09 4.99
CA GLN A 82 -18.38 -7.15 5.33
C GLN A 82 -17.90 -5.91 6.08
N ASN A 83 -16.74 -5.97 6.75
CA ASN A 83 -16.27 -4.88 7.59
C ASN A 83 -14.74 -4.84 7.71
N ASN A 84 -14.24 -3.72 8.24
CA ASN A 84 -12.81 -3.46 8.41
C ASN A 84 -12.12 -4.42 9.37
N MET A 85 -12.84 -5.01 10.35
CA MET A 85 -12.27 -6.02 11.24
C MET A 85 -11.95 -7.32 10.49
N ALA A 86 -12.86 -7.77 9.63
CA ALA A 86 -12.62 -8.93 8.77
C ALA A 86 -11.46 -8.67 7.81
N LEU A 87 -11.37 -7.47 7.23
CA LEU A 87 -10.24 -7.06 6.38
C LEU A 87 -8.92 -7.04 7.17
N ALA A 88 -8.90 -6.52 8.40
CA ALA A 88 -7.74 -6.56 9.27
C ALA A 88 -7.29 -7.99 9.59
N GLY A 89 -8.23 -8.94 9.70
CA GLY A 89 -7.94 -10.36 9.81
C GLY A 89 -7.18 -10.91 8.59
N VAL A 90 -7.58 -10.49 7.37
CA VAL A 90 -6.88 -10.87 6.13
C VAL A 90 -5.46 -10.30 6.13
N PHE A 91 -5.28 -9.02 6.46
CA PHE A 91 -3.95 -8.40 6.58
C PHE A 91 -3.07 -9.06 7.64
N THR A 92 -3.65 -9.48 8.76
CA THR A 92 -2.94 -10.21 9.81
C THR A 92 -2.44 -11.57 9.30
N GLY A 93 -3.26 -12.26 8.49
CA GLY A 93 -2.85 -13.50 7.83
C GLY A 93 -1.67 -13.29 6.87
N LEU A 94 -1.75 -12.25 6.03
CA LEU A 94 -0.65 -11.85 5.13
C LEU A 94 0.63 -11.55 5.91
N TYR A 95 0.51 -10.80 7.01
CA TYR A 95 1.63 -10.45 7.88
C TYR A 95 2.32 -11.70 8.45
N ARG A 96 1.54 -12.69 8.91
CA ARG A 96 2.07 -13.98 9.42
C ARG A 96 2.75 -14.78 8.31
N ASN A 97 2.14 -14.87 7.13
CA ASN A 97 2.70 -15.62 6.01
C ASN A 97 3.98 -14.98 5.46
N ALA A 98 4.08 -13.65 5.44
CA ALA A 98 5.31 -12.95 5.06
C ALA A 98 6.46 -13.27 6.04
N LYS A 99 6.18 -13.34 7.35
CA LYS A 99 7.17 -13.77 8.34
C LYS A 99 7.64 -15.20 8.13
N LYS A 100 6.74 -16.13 7.76
CA LYS A 100 7.10 -17.54 7.51
C LYS A 100 8.14 -17.70 6.41
N VAL A 101 8.13 -16.84 5.39
CA VAL A 101 9.11 -16.87 4.29
C VAL A 101 10.35 -16.03 4.59
N GLY A 102 10.50 -15.50 5.80
CA GLY A 102 11.63 -14.66 6.20
C GLY A 102 11.63 -13.27 5.56
N ALA A 103 10.51 -12.81 5.01
CA ALA A 103 10.36 -11.44 4.52
C ALA A 103 9.91 -10.49 5.64
N ASP A 104 10.18 -9.19 5.50
CA ASP A 104 9.60 -8.20 6.41
C ASP A 104 8.17 -7.86 5.96
N PRO A 105 7.14 -8.18 6.76
CA PRO A 105 5.77 -7.83 6.42
C PRO A 105 5.51 -6.32 6.35
N LYS A 106 6.35 -5.48 6.97
CA LYS A 106 6.24 -4.01 6.83
C LYS A 106 6.60 -3.53 5.43
N GLU A 107 7.36 -4.33 4.69
CA GLU A 107 7.72 -4.09 3.29
C GLU A 107 6.75 -4.77 2.31
N LEU A 108 5.61 -5.29 2.76
CA LEU A 108 4.61 -5.89 1.87
C LEU A 108 3.72 -4.83 1.24
N TYR A 109 3.20 -3.91 2.05
CA TYR A 109 2.30 -2.85 1.62
C TYR A 109 2.51 -1.56 2.42
N ILE A 110 2.12 -0.46 1.83
CA ILE A 110 2.07 0.87 2.43
C ILE A 110 0.60 1.16 2.73
N ARG A 111 0.33 1.63 3.94
CA ARG A 111 -1.00 2.10 4.37
C ARG A 111 -0.95 3.61 4.53
N LYS A 112 -1.76 4.33 3.77
CA LYS A 112 -1.85 5.80 3.80
C LYS A 112 -3.24 6.21 4.28
N ALA A 113 -3.29 7.09 5.28
CA ALA A 113 -4.56 7.70 5.69
C ALA A 113 -5.01 8.68 4.59
N ILE A 114 -6.27 8.58 4.19
CA ILE A 114 -6.86 9.45 3.17
C ILE A 114 -8.22 9.97 3.65
N THR A 115 -8.63 11.10 3.10
CA THR A 115 -9.97 11.67 3.29
C THR A 115 -10.59 11.83 1.90
N ILE A 116 -11.75 11.21 1.68
CA ILE A 116 -12.53 11.30 0.44
C ILE A 116 -13.87 11.95 0.79
N GLY A 117 -14.06 13.20 0.38
CA GLY A 117 -15.17 14.03 0.87
C GLY A 117 -15.10 14.15 2.40
N ASP A 118 -16.20 13.85 3.09
CA ASP A 118 -16.26 13.89 4.56
C ASP A 118 -15.85 12.57 5.24
N LYS A 119 -15.44 11.56 4.46
CA LYS A 119 -15.11 10.23 4.98
C LYS A 119 -13.61 10.04 5.11
N ARG A 120 -13.17 9.65 6.30
CA ARG A 120 -11.79 9.21 6.56
C ARG A 120 -11.68 7.72 6.27
N GLY A 121 -10.58 7.32 5.64
CA GLY A 121 -10.30 5.93 5.31
C GLY A 121 -8.81 5.68 5.14
N PHE A 122 -8.49 4.51 4.60
CA PHE A 122 -7.11 4.14 4.27
C PHE A 122 -6.99 3.67 2.84
N GLU A 123 -5.91 4.09 2.20
CA GLU A 123 -5.43 3.56 0.93
C GLU A 123 -4.28 2.60 1.19
N TYR A 124 -4.27 1.50 0.44
CA TYR A 124 -3.26 0.45 0.51
C TYR A 124 -2.61 0.27 -0.84
N THR A 125 -1.28 0.28 -0.87
CA THR A 125 -0.50 0.03 -2.08
C THR A 125 0.56 -1.00 -1.78
N LEU A 126 0.87 -1.91 -2.71
CA LEU A 126 2.00 -2.81 -2.51
C LEU A 126 3.30 -2.02 -2.54
N HIS A 127 4.22 -2.44 -1.69
CA HIS A 127 5.55 -1.85 -1.63
C HIS A 127 6.32 -2.14 -2.92
N ASP A 128 7.14 -1.20 -3.37
CA ASP A 128 7.91 -1.31 -4.61
C ASP A 128 8.83 -2.54 -4.61
N GLY A 129 9.45 -2.83 -3.47
CA GLY A 129 10.31 -4.01 -3.29
C GLY A 129 9.57 -5.32 -3.58
N PHE A 130 8.34 -5.45 -3.09
CA PHE A 130 7.49 -6.61 -3.38
C PHE A 130 7.03 -6.62 -4.84
N ARG A 131 6.57 -5.48 -5.37
CA ARG A 131 6.10 -5.36 -6.77
C ARG A 131 7.19 -5.74 -7.77
N LYS A 132 8.41 -5.23 -7.60
CA LYS A 132 9.56 -5.54 -8.47
C LYS A 132 9.88 -7.04 -8.44
N ALA A 133 9.95 -7.63 -7.26
CA ALA A 133 10.17 -9.07 -7.11
C ALA A 133 9.02 -9.91 -7.70
N ALA A 134 7.77 -9.45 -7.60
CA ALA A 134 6.62 -10.12 -8.19
C ALA A 134 6.53 -9.97 -9.72
N ALA A 135 7.01 -8.85 -10.29
CA ALA A 135 6.97 -8.57 -11.73
C ALA A 135 7.89 -9.49 -12.54
N VAL A 136 9.06 -9.84 -12.00
CA VAL A 136 10.00 -10.80 -12.63
C VAL A 136 9.29 -12.12 -12.98
N ARG A 137 8.41 -12.62 -12.10
CA ARG A 137 7.64 -13.84 -12.38
C ARG A 137 6.55 -13.70 -13.43
N ARG A 138 5.99 -12.50 -13.62
CA ARG A 138 4.97 -12.26 -14.64
C ARG A 138 5.56 -12.22 -16.04
N ALA A 139 6.82 -11.79 -16.16
CA ALA A 139 7.54 -11.76 -17.44
C ALA A 139 8.11 -13.13 -17.85
N SER A 140 8.36 -14.03 -16.90
CA SER A 140 8.88 -15.38 -17.16
C SER A 140 7.81 -16.44 -17.45
N LYS A 141 6.58 -16.04 -17.77
CA LYS A 141 5.43 -16.91 -18.01
C LYS A 141 4.84 -16.64 -19.37
#